data_AF-A0A2E5LD92-F1
#
_entry.id   AF-A0A2E5LD92-F1
#
_cell.length_a   1.000
_cell.length_b   1.000
_cell.length_c   1.000
_cell.angle_alpha   90.00
_cell.angle_beta   90.00
_cell.angle_gamma   90.00
#
_symmetry.space_group_name_H-M   'P 1'
#
loop_
_entity.id
_entity.type
_entity.pdbx_description
1 polymer ?
#
loop_
_entity_poly.entity_id
_entity_poly.type
_entity_poly.pdbx_seq_one_letter_code
_entity_poly.pdbx_strand_id
1 'polypeptide(L)'
;MAVTTVSLETPYGRIRKLTNGFYRLRNSCPSLKFLLDMEYDTFSFLINEGFVIKSYKYTKKRKGEKEIPIDLDKFKKTNLTSLPDMLDFMEHENFSNIQLYTATLTIDLKRYNRISLGVMIQPSNEKKEGILINKVIKGSIAENSGILDNDVLLKVNNTEVNTMYDLERQIDNSNEDKILLSIKRNGIEKSIQIENNLN
;
A
#
# COMPACT_ATOMS: atom_id res chain seq x y z
N MET A 1 -19.14 -19.37 21.02
CA MET A 1 -19.18 -19.80 19.61
C MET A 1 -18.01 -19.16 18.89
N ALA A 2 -17.14 -19.95 18.25
CA ALA A 2 -16.04 -19.38 17.46
C ALA A 2 -16.64 -18.63 16.27
N VAL A 3 -16.39 -17.31 16.19
CA VAL A 3 -16.84 -16.50 15.06
C VAL A 3 -16.16 -17.05 13.80
N THR A 4 -16.93 -17.69 12.93
CA THR A 4 -16.44 -18.21 11.66
C THR A 4 -15.89 -17.04 10.85
N THR A 5 -14.58 -17.02 10.65
CA THR A 5 -13.92 -15.92 9.97
C THR A 5 -14.24 -15.99 8.49
N VAL A 6 -15.08 -15.07 7.99
CA VAL A 6 -15.46 -15.04 6.57
C VAL A 6 -14.22 -14.77 5.72
N SER A 7 -14.00 -15.61 4.70
CA SER A 7 -12.87 -15.50 3.79
C SER A 7 -13.26 -15.75 2.34
N LEU A 8 -12.53 -15.11 1.41
CA LEU A 8 -12.68 -15.26 -0.03
C LEU A 8 -11.31 -15.53 -0.66
N GLU A 9 -11.26 -16.44 -1.63
CA GLU A 9 -10.08 -16.65 -2.48
C GLU A 9 -10.08 -15.63 -3.62
N THR A 10 -8.93 -15.06 -3.93
CA THR A 10 -8.70 -14.19 -5.08
C THR A 10 -7.51 -14.70 -5.89
N PRO A 11 -7.31 -14.21 -7.12
CA PRO A 11 -6.10 -14.53 -7.90
C PRO A 11 -4.79 -14.17 -7.18
N TYR A 12 -4.85 -13.26 -6.21
CA TYR A 12 -3.69 -12.72 -5.49
C TYR A 12 -3.57 -13.25 -4.06
N GLY A 13 -4.40 -14.22 -3.65
CA GLY A 13 -4.34 -14.86 -2.34
C GLY A 13 -5.68 -14.83 -1.60
N ARG A 14 -5.65 -15.23 -0.32
CA ARG A 14 -6.87 -15.31 0.49
C ARG A 14 -7.10 -14.01 1.25
N ILE A 15 -8.28 -13.41 1.07
CA ILE A 15 -8.75 -12.27 1.87
C ILE A 15 -9.64 -12.79 3.00
N ARG A 16 -9.45 -12.26 4.22
CA ARG A 16 -10.30 -12.55 5.39
C ARG A 16 -10.78 -11.27 6.04
N LYS A 17 -12.04 -11.26 6.50
CA LYS A 17 -12.55 -10.19 7.38
C LYS A 17 -12.16 -10.48 8.82
N LEU A 18 -11.57 -9.50 9.49
CA LEU A 18 -11.14 -9.57 10.88
C LEU A 18 -12.26 -9.10 11.82
N THR A 19 -12.18 -9.50 13.09
CA THR A 19 -13.19 -9.18 14.11
C THR A 19 -13.26 -7.68 14.45
N ASN A 20 -12.19 -6.94 14.21
CA ASN A 20 -12.09 -5.50 14.41
C ASN A 20 -12.60 -4.68 13.19
N GLY A 21 -13.23 -5.30 12.20
CA GLY A 21 -13.75 -4.65 11.01
C GLY A 21 -12.73 -4.41 9.89
N PHE A 22 -11.44 -4.70 10.13
CA PHE A 22 -10.39 -4.70 9.12
C PHE A 22 -10.43 -5.98 8.27
N TYR A 23 -9.59 -6.03 7.23
CA TYR A 23 -9.43 -7.16 6.35
C TYR A 23 -7.94 -7.48 6.21
N ARG A 24 -7.63 -8.73 5.87
CA ARG A 24 -6.25 -9.15 5.62
C ARG A 24 -6.19 -10.03 4.39
N LEU A 25 -5.38 -9.64 3.41
CA LEU A 25 -4.94 -10.54 2.34
C LEU A 25 -3.67 -11.27 2.79
N ARG A 26 -3.60 -12.58 2.51
CA ARG A 26 -2.39 -13.38 2.68
C ARG A 26 -2.15 -14.23 1.44
N ASN A 27 -0.96 -14.09 0.84
CA ASN A 27 -0.49 -14.91 -0.27
C ASN A 27 0.82 -15.58 0.14
N SER A 28 0.84 -16.92 0.20
CA SER A 28 2.01 -17.70 0.56
C SER A 28 2.42 -18.58 -0.61
N CYS A 29 3.65 -18.44 -1.10
CA CYS A 29 4.18 -19.27 -2.19
C CYS A 29 5.69 -19.54 -2.06
N PRO A 30 6.24 -20.55 -2.77
CA PRO A 30 7.66 -20.89 -2.70
C PRO A 30 8.61 -19.84 -3.32
N SER A 31 8.10 -18.92 -4.14
CA SER A 31 8.91 -17.93 -4.85
C SER A 31 8.63 -16.52 -4.35
N LEU A 32 9.62 -15.90 -3.71
CA LEU A 32 9.53 -14.48 -3.37
C LEU A 32 9.49 -13.59 -4.62
N LYS A 33 10.26 -13.95 -5.65
CA LYS A 33 10.26 -13.25 -6.94
C LYS A 33 8.85 -13.17 -7.52
N PHE A 34 8.08 -14.26 -7.44
CA PHE A 34 6.70 -14.29 -7.92
C PHE A 34 5.81 -13.28 -7.19
N LEU A 35 5.95 -13.17 -5.86
CA LEU A 35 5.20 -12.17 -5.09
C LEU A 35 5.57 -10.74 -5.47
N LEU A 36 6.86 -10.48 -5.71
CA LEU A 36 7.35 -9.16 -6.14
C LEU A 36 6.87 -8.82 -7.55
N ASP A 37 6.89 -9.78 -8.47
CA ASP A 37 6.46 -9.60 -9.86
C ASP A 37 4.96 -9.26 -9.96
N MET A 38 4.12 -9.83 -9.07
CA MET A 38 2.68 -9.58 -9.01
C MET A 38 2.28 -8.49 -8.00
N GLU A 39 3.24 -7.80 -7.36
CA GLU A 39 2.97 -6.84 -6.28
C GLU A 39 2.06 -5.71 -6.78
N TYR A 40 2.43 -5.10 -7.91
CA TYR A 40 1.68 -4.01 -8.51
C TYR A 40 0.23 -4.43 -8.84
N ASP A 41 0.07 -5.61 -9.45
CA ASP A 41 -1.25 -6.13 -9.82
C ASP A 41 -2.10 -6.47 -8.59
N THR A 42 -1.48 -7.01 -7.54
CA THR A 42 -2.14 -7.30 -6.27
C THR A 42 -2.66 -6.02 -5.62
N PHE A 43 -1.84 -4.98 -5.55
CA PHE A 43 -2.24 -3.70 -4.96
C PHE A 43 -3.31 -3.02 -5.81
N SER A 44 -3.12 -3.00 -7.12
CA SER A 44 -4.10 -2.47 -8.08
C SER A 44 -5.46 -3.14 -7.94
N PHE A 45 -5.50 -4.47 -7.88
CA PHE A 45 -6.71 -5.25 -7.64
C PHE A 45 -7.39 -4.83 -6.34
N LEU A 46 -6.66 -4.84 -5.21
CA LEU A 46 -7.24 -4.51 -3.90
C LEU A 46 -7.84 -3.11 -3.86
N ILE A 47 -7.17 -2.14 -4.46
CA ILE A 47 -7.66 -0.77 -4.47
C ILE A 47 -8.87 -0.63 -5.40
N ASN A 48 -8.88 -1.29 -6.56
CA ASN A 48 -10.04 -1.35 -7.45
C ASN A 48 -11.27 -1.99 -6.78
N GLU A 49 -11.07 -2.98 -5.90
CA GLU A 49 -12.12 -3.63 -5.10
C GLU A 49 -12.59 -2.77 -3.91
N GLY A 50 -12.13 -1.53 -3.78
CA GLY A 50 -12.56 -0.62 -2.73
C GLY A 50 -11.92 -0.92 -1.37
N PHE A 51 -10.67 -1.40 -1.36
CA PHE A 51 -9.87 -1.44 -0.14
C PHE A 51 -8.87 -0.29 -0.08
N VAL A 52 -8.64 0.19 1.14
CA VAL A 52 -7.48 0.99 1.49
C VAL A 52 -6.42 0.08 2.07
N ILE A 53 -5.21 0.13 1.49
CA ILE A 53 -4.03 -0.58 2.01
C ILE A 53 -3.48 0.20 3.21
N LYS A 54 -3.49 -0.41 4.39
CA LYS A 54 -2.98 0.20 5.62
C LYS A 54 -1.51 -0.14 5.86
N SER A 55 -1.12 -1.38 5.57
CA SER A 55 0.27 -1.83 5.63
C SER A 55 0.44 -3.12 4.83
N TYR A 56 1.69 -3.43 4.48
CA TYR A 56 2.05 -4.73 3.91
C TYR A 56 3.41 -5.15 4.43
N LYS A 57 3.67 -6.46 4.41
CA LYS A 57 4.97 -7.03 4.73
C LYS A 57 5.22 -8.33 3.99
N TYR A 58 6.49 -8.58 3.75
CA TYR A 58 7.01 -9.85 3.28
C TYR A 58 7.63 -10.60 4.43
N THR A 59 7.41 -11.90 4.45
CA THR A 59 7.97 -12.80 5.45
C THR A 59 8.42 -14.08 4.77
N LYS A 60 9.41 -14.76 5.36
CA LYS A 60 9.79 -16.11 4.97
C LYS A 60 9.58 -17.07 6.12
N LYS A 61 9.28 -18.32 5.80
CA LYS A 61 9.13 -19.39 6.78
C LYS A 61 9.74 -20.67 6.24
N ARG A 62 10.63 -21.29 7.02
CA ARG A 62 11.08 -22.67 6.80
C ARG A 62 10.19 -23.64 7.55
N LYS A 63 10.03 -24.86 7.03
CA LYS A 63 9.24 -25.91 7.67
C LYS A 63 9.77 -26.17 9.10
N GLY A 64 8.90 -26.06 10.09
CA GLY A 64 9.24 -26.25 11.51
C GLY A 64 9.81 -25.00 12.21
N GLU A 65 10.04 -23.90 11.48
CA GLU A 65 10.57 -22.66 12.04
C GLU A 65 9.50 -21.56 12.13
N LYS A 66 9.81 -20.49 12.88
CA LYS A 66 8.95 -19.31 12.97
C LYS A 66 9.00 -18.51 11.66
N GLU A 67 7.88 -17.86 11.34
CA GLU A 67 7.83 -16.91 10.22
C GLU A 67 8.59 -15.64 10.62
N ILE A 68 9.52 -15.21 9.78
CA ILE A 68 10.40 -14.06 10.01
C ILE A 68 10.23 -13.02 8.91
N PRO A 69 10.29 -11.71 9.24
CA PRO A 69 10.20 -10.64 8.26
C PRO A 69 11.36 -10.68 7.27
N ILE A 70 11.08 -10.27 6.03
CA ILE A 70 12.08 -10.03 4.99
C ILE A 70 12.26 -8.51 4.90
N ASP A 71 13.49 -8.03 5.05
CA ASP A 71 13.80 -6.61 4.96
C ASP A 71 14.05 -6.21 3.50
N LEU A 72 13.02 -5.65 2.85
CA LEU A 72 13.14 -5.14 1.48
C LEU A 72 13.76 -3.73 1.41
N ASP A 73 13.85 -3.01 2.52
CA ASP A 73 14.17 -1.57 2.48
C ASP A 73 15.65 -1.32 2.13
N LYS A 74 16.53 -2.32 2.34
CA LYS A 74 17.92 -2.28 1.86
C LYS A 74 18.05 -2.37 0.33
N PHE A 75 17.08 -2.94 -0.38
CA PHE A 75 17.17 -3.24 -1.82
C PHE A 75 16.15 -2.48 -2.68
N LYS A 76 15.22 -1.73 -2.07
CA LYS A 76 14.42 -0.72 -2.79
C LYS A 76 15.31 0.37 -3.42
N LYS A 77 16.45 0.69 -2.81
CA LYS A 77 17.45 1.61 -3.36
C LYS A 77 18.19 1.06 -4.59
N THR A 78 18.25 -0.26 -4.75
CA THR A 78 18.94 -0.88 -5.89
C THR A 78 18.02 -1.12 -7.07
N ASN A 79 16.71 -0.86 -6.96
CA ASN A 79 15.72 -1.21 -7.97
C ASN A 79 15.96 -2.67 -8.40
N LEU A 80 15.44 -3.65 -7.64
CA LEU A 80 15.44 -5.09 -7.97
C LEU A 80 14.80 -5.36 -9.35
N THR A 81 15.50 -4.95 -10.40
CA THR A 81 15.02 -4.81 -11.78
C THR A 81 15.64 -5.89 -12.65
N SER A 82 16.69 -6.55 -12.14
CA SER A 82 17.33 -7.67 -12.79
C SER A 82 17.31 -8.93 -11.89
N LEU A 83 17.40 -10.09 -12.54
CA LEU A 83 17.56 -11.37 -11.84
C LEU A 83 18.86 -11.43 -11.01
N PRO A 84 20.02 -10.91 -11.47
CA PRO A 84 21.20 -10.78 -10.64
C PRO A 84 20.96 -10.03 -9.32
N ASP A 85 20.33 -8.85 -9.35
CA ASP A 85 20.05 -8.09 -8.13
C ASP A 85 19.18 -8.88 -7.15
N MET A 86 18.24 -9.67 -7.69
CA MET A 86 17.41 -10.58 -6.91
C MET A 86 18.22 -11.72 -6.29
N LEU A 87 19.20 -12.27 -7.00
CA LEU A 87 20.07 -13.32 -6.48
C LEU A 87 20.96 -12.78 -5.34
N ASP A 88 21.57 -11.61 -5.53
CA ASP A 88 22.39 -10.95 -4.51
C ASP A 88 21.56 -10.64 -3.25
N PHE A 89 20.32 -10.19 -3.44
CA PHE A 89 19.36 -9.99 -2.36
C PHE A 89 19.04 -11.29 -1.62
N MET A 90 18.74 -12.35 -2.36
CA MET A 90 18.43 -13.66 -1.77
C MET A 90 19.62 -14.24 -1.00
N GLU A 91 20.85 -14.03 -1.47
CA GLU A 91 22.07 -14.40 -0.75
C GLU A 91 22.19 -13.60 0.56
N HIS A 92 22.08 -12.28 0.51
CA HIS A 92 22.14 -11.40 1.69
C HIS A 92 21.10 -11.79 2.76
N GLU A 93 19.87 -12.06 2.34
CA GLU A 93 18.80 -12.47 3.25
C GLU A 93 18.95 -13.92 3.74
N ASN A 94 20.03 -14.64 3.43
CA ASN A 94 20.21 -16.06 3.75
C ASN A 94 19.02 -16.91 3.27
N PHE A 95 18.61 -16.70 2.03
CA PHE A 95 17.62 -17.53 1.34
C PHE A 95 18.31 -18.71 0.64
N SER A 96 19.23 -19.40 1.34
CA SER A 96 19.91 -20.57 0.81
C SER A 96 18.95 -21.76 0.74
N ASN A 97 18.92 -22.47 -0.39
CA ASN A 97 17.93 -23.51 -0.70
C ASN A 97 16.47 -23.00 -0.71
N ILE A 98 16.12 -22.23 -1.75
CA ILE A 98 14.79 -21.63 -1.95
C ILE A 98 13.63 -22.63 -1.74
N GLN A 99 13.85 -23.91 -2.08
CA GLN A 99 12.86 -24.99 -1.96
C GLN A 99 12.44 -25.28 -0.50
N LEU A 100 13.21 -24.84 0.50
CA LEU A 100 12.93 -25.07 1.92
C LEU A 100 12.08 -23.96 2.55
N TYR A 101 11.89 -22.85 1.84
CA TYR A 101 11.23 -21.67 2.35
C TYR A 101 9.92 -21.41 1.62
N THR A 102 8.95 -20.86 2.35
CA THR A 102 7.76 -20.24 1.80
C THR A 102 7.85 -18.74 2.06
N ALA A 103 7.72 -17.94 1.01
CA ALA A 103 7.54 -16.50 1.13
C ALA A 103 6.05 -16.20 1.31
N THR A 104 5.73 -15.20 2.12
CA THR A 104 4.37 -14.75 2.35
C THR A 104 4.28 -13.23 2.25
N LEU A 105 3.40 -12.74 1.39
CA LEU A 105 2.89 -11.38 1.39
C LEU A 105 1.67 -11.30 2.30
N THR A 106 1.70 -10.41 3.28
CA THR A 106 0.54 -10.09 4.14
C THR A 106 0.19 -8.63 3.98
N ILE A 107 -1.07 -8.31 3.73
CA ILE A 107 -1.56 -6.95 3.52
C ILE A 107 -2.73 -6.69 4.47
N ASP A 108 -2.61 -5.66 5.29
CA ASP A 108 -3.68 -5.19 6.15
C ASP A 108 -4.50 -4.10 5.44
N LEU A 109 -5.82 -4.28 5.48
CA LEU A 109 -6.76 -3.55 4.64
C LEU A 109 -7.90 -2.98 5.48
N LYS A 110 -8.42 -1.84 5.05
CA LYS A 110 -9.68 -1.25 5.54
C LYS A 110 -10.64 -1.10 4.36
N ARG A 111 -11.93 -1.27 4.59
CA ARG A 111 -12.94 -0.95 3.56
C ARG A 111 -12.85 0.54 3.26
N TYR A 112 -12.85 0.90 1.97
CA TYR A 112 -13.00 2.27 1.53
C TYR A 112 -14.35 2.79 2.02
N ASN A 113 -14.32 3.73 2.98
CA ASN A 113 -15.52 4.47 3.32
C ASN A 113 -15.75 5.49 2.21
N ARG A 114 -17.02 5.84 1.93
CA ARG A 114 -17.45 6.60 0.74
C ARG A 114 -16.85 8.00 0.56
N ILE A 115 -15.90 8.36 1.41
CA ILE A 115 -15.25 9.62 1.42
C ILE A 115 -13.76 9.40 1.57
N SER A 116 -13.10 9.46 0.42
CA SER A 116 -11.66 9.54 0.28
C SER A 116 -11.46 10.15 -1.10
N LEU A 117 -10.36 10.86 -1.31
CA LEU A 117 -10.16 11.78 -2.44
C LEU A 117 -10.35 11.12 -3.82
N GLY A 118 -10.44 9.79 -3.88
CA GLY A 118 -10.40 8.99 -5.09
C GLY A 118 -8.98 8.91 -5.63
N VAL A 119 -8.02 8.78 -4.72
CA VAL A 119 -6.61 8.52 -5.05
C VAL A 119 -6.26 7.11 -4.61
N MET A 120 -5.55 6.40 -5.48
CA MET A 120 -4.83 5.19 -5.17
C MET A 120 -3.40 5.57 -4.87
N ILE A 121 -2.95 5.29 -3.67
CA ILE A 121 -1.59 5.60 -3.25
C ILE A 121 -0.74 4.33 -3.31
N GLN A 122 0.52 4.49 -3.68
CA GLN A 122 1.48 3.40 -3.53
C GLN A 122 1.96 3.38 -2.08
N PRO A 123 1.78 2.28 -1.33
CA PRO A 123 2.25 2.21 0.04
C PRO A 123 3.79 2.19 0.05
N SER A 124 4.38 3.11 0.80
CA SER A 124 5.84 3.22 0.98
C SER A 124 6.20 2.80 2.41
N ASN A 125 7.21 1.93 2.54
CA ASN A 125 7.85 1.66 3.84
C ASN A 125 8.97 2.65 4.15
N GLU A 126 9.38 3.46 3.17
CA GLU A 126 10.35 4.52 3.36
C GLU A 126 9.66 5.75 3.98
N LYS A 127 10.34 6.43 4.91
CA LYS A 127 10.03 7.83 5.26
C LYS A 127 10.31 8.72 4.05
N LYS A 128 9.42 8.70 3.07
CA LYS A 128 9.45 9.60 1.91
C LYS A 128 8.93 10.97 2.35
N GLU A 129 9.39 12.01 1.68
CA GLU A 129 8.83 13.37 1.74
C GLU A 129 7.47 13.38 1.01
N GLY A 130 6.47 12.69 1.55
CA GLY A 130 5.12 12.62 0.97
C GLY A 130 4.66 11.26 0.46
N ILE A 131 3.41 11.24 0.00
CA ILE A 131 2.67 10.07 -0.46
C ILE A 131 2.57 10.09 -1.99
N LEU A 132 3.09 9.06 -2.66
CA LEU A 132 2.95 8.93 -4.11
C LEU A 132 1.53 8.52 -4.50
N ILE A 133 0.91 9.32 -5.35
CA ILE A 133 -0.38 9.04 -5.97
C ILE A 133 -0.12 8.20 -7.22
N ASN A 134 -0.37 6.90 -7.13
CA ASN A 134 -0.19 5.96 -8.23
C ASN A 134 -1.28 6.12 -9.30
N LYS A 135 -2.51 6.38 -8.87
CA LYS A 135 -3.66 6.51 -9.76
C LYS A 135 -4.74 7.41 -9.20
N VAL A 136 -5.34 8.23 -10.04
CA VAL A 136 -6.53 9.01 -9.73
C VAL A 136 -7.77 8.30 -10.29
N ILE A 137 -8.79 8.15 -9.46
CA ILE A 137 -10.06 7.50 -9.82
C ILE A 137 -10.88 8.49 -10.65
N LYS A 138 -11.37 8.04 -11.80
CA LYS A 138 -12.23 8.85 -12.68
C LYS A 138 -13.53 9.26 -11.98
N GLY A 139 -13.93 10.51 -12.14
CA GLY A 139 -15.10 11.13 -11.50
C GLY A 139 -14.91 11.46 -10.01
N SER A 140 -13.70 11.30 -9.47
CA SER A 140 -13.41 11.58 -8.06
C SER A 140 -13.15 13.06 -7.78
N ILE A 141 -13.13 13.41 -6.49
CA ILE A 141 -12.75 14.75 -6.03
C ILE A 141 -11.33 15.08 -6.51
N ALA A 142 -10.40 14.13 -6.42
CA ALA A 142 -9.02 14.32 -6.86
C ALA A 142 -8.92 14.65 -8.36
N GLU A 143 -9.64 13.92 -9.22
CA GLU A 143 -9.67 14.21 -10.66
C GLU A 143 -10.27 15.59 -10.92
N ASN A 144 -11.43 15.86 -10.31
CA ASN A 144 -12.15 17.13 -10.48
C ASN A 144 -11.34 18.33 -9.98
N SER A 145 -10.46 18.13 -8.99
CA SER A 145 -9.56 19.15 -8.45
C SER A 145 -8.21 19.23 -9.16
N GLY A 146 -7.98 18.41 -10.19
CA GLY A 146 -6.78 18.46 -11.04
C GLY A 146 -5.54 17.77 -10.46
N ILE A 147 -5.73 16.85 -9.50
CA ILE A 147 -4.70 15.89 -9.07
C ILE A 147 -4.50 14.87 -10.20
N LEU A 148 -3.24 14.49 -10.44
CA LEU A 148 -2.87 13.56 -11.51
C LEU A 148 -2.08 12.38 -10.96
N ASP A 149 -2.01 11.32 -11.77
CA ASP A 149 -1.12 10.20 -11.55
C ASP A 149 0.34 10.70 -11.46
N ASN A 150 1.11 10.08 -10.58
CA ASN A 150 2.51 10.41 -10.24
C ASN A 150 2.72 11.73 -9.46
N ASP A 151 1.65 12.37 -9.00
CA ASP A 151 1.79 13.44 -8.00
C ASP A 151 2.30 12.87 -6.67
N VAL A 152 3.11 13.66 -5.96
CA VAL A 152 3.51 13.34 -4.58
C VAL A 152 2.80 14.30 -3.63
N LEU A 153 1.91 13.80 -2.79
CA LEU A 153 1.22 14.59 -1.77
C LEU A 153 2.14 14.82 -0.57
N LEU A 154 2.47 16.08 -0.31
CA LEU A 154 3.38 16.50 0.76
C LEU A 154 2.62 16.88 2.04
N LYS A 155 1.55 17.67 1.90
CA LYS A 155 0.81 18.25 3.02
C LYS A 155 -0.69 18.24 2.78
N VAL A 156 -1.42 18.14 3.89
CA VAL A 156 -2.86 18.41 3.98
C VAL A 156 -3.03 19.56 4.97
N ASN A 157 -3.64 20.64 4.50
CA ASN A 157 -3.63 21.96 5.12
C ASN A 157 -2.19 22.38 5.46
N ASN A 158 -1.88 22.54 6.74
CA ASN A 158 -0.56 22.91 7.22
C ASN A 158 0.23 21.74 7.82
N THR A 159 -0.23 20.50 7.62
CA THR A 159 0.37 19.31 8.23
C THR A 159 0.98 18.39 7.18
N GLU A 160 2.23 17.97 7.40
CA GLU A 160 2.91 16.98 6.56
C GLU A 160 2.26 15.60 6.66
N VAL A 161 2.17 14.93 5.51
CA VAL A 161 1.62 13.58 5.42
C VAL A 161 2.61 12.67 4.72
N ASN A 162 2.93 11.54 5.34
CA ASN A 162 3.89 10.58 4.80
C ASN A 162 3.28 9.18 4.62
N THR A 163 2.12 8.96 5.23
CA THR A 163 1.41 7.68 5.20
C THR A 163 -0.07 7.88 4.91
N MET A 164 -0.74 6.82 4.44
CA MET A 164 -2.21 6.82 4.30
C MET A 164 -2.93 7.16 5.59
N TYR A 165 -2.35 6.72 6.72
CA TYR A 165 -2.92 7.01 8.02
C TYR A 165 -2.86 8.50 8.33
N ASP A 166 -1.76 9.18 8.00
CA ASP A 166 -1.65 10.63 8.16
C ASP A 166 -2.68 11.34 7.28
N LEU A 167 -2.79 10.95 6.01
CA LEU A 167 -3.75 11.50 5.06
C LEU A 167 -5.20 11.36 5.56
N GLU A 168 -5.63 10.14 5.89
CA GLU A 168 -6.96 9.89 6.46
C GLU A 168 -7.17 10.74 7.71
N ARG A 169 -6.21 10.75 8.63
CA ARG A 169 -6.32 11.51 9.87
C ARG A 169 -6.46 13.01 9.60
N GLN A 170 -5.75 13.59 8.64
CA GLN A 170 -5.86 15.01 8.35
C GLN A 170 -7.19 15.36 7.67
N ILE A 171 -7.69 14.50 6.79
CA ILE A 171 -8.99 14.69 6.15
C ILE A 171 -10.12 14.53 7.16
N ASP A 172 -10.12 13.44 7.93
CA ASP A 172 -11.18 13.10 8.89
C ASP A 172 -11.27 14.12 10.05
N ASN A 173 -10.14 14.73 10.44
CA ASN A 173 -10.13 15.76 11.49
C ASN A 173 -10.31 17.19 10.94
N SER A 174 -10.45 17.36 9.62
CA SER A 174 -10.66 18.67 9.04
C SER A 174 -12.12 19.08 9.21
N ASN A 175 -12.36 20.07 10.06
CA ASN A 175 -13.65 20.74 10.18
C ASN A 175 -13.82 21.87 9.15
N GLU A 176 -12.87 22.02 8.22
CA GLU A 176 -12.85 23.12 7.26
C GLU A 176 -13.61 22.70 5.99
N ASP A 177 -14.51 23.55 5.48
CA ASP A 177 -15.24 23.32 4.21
C ASP A 177 -14.30 23.16 3.00
N LYS A 178 -13.02 23.50 3.16
CA LYS A 178 -11.99 23.44 2.12
C LYS A 178 -10.74 22.79 2.70
N ILE A 179 -10.16 21.86 1.96
CA ILE A 179 -8.89 21.24 2.30
C ILE A 179 -7.85 21.69 1.28
N LEU A 180 -6.69 22.15 1.75
CA LEU A 180 -5.56 22.54 0.92
C LEU A 180 -4.57 21.37 0.83
N LEU A 181 -4.31 20.88 -0.38
CA LEU A 181 -3.33 19.83 -0.63
C LEU A 181 -2.08 20.46 -1.24
N SER A 182 -0.93 20.29 -0.61
CA SER A 182 0.36 20.61 -1.23
C SER A 182 0.90 19.35 -1.90
N ILE A 183 1.06 19.40 -3.21
CA ILE A 183 1.59 18.30 -4.02
C ILE A 183 2.91 18.73 -4.69
N LYS A 184 3.73 17.76 -5.08
CA LYS A 184 4.89 17.95 -5.96
C LYS A 184 4.62 17.23 -7.28
N ARG A 185 4.63 18.00 -8.37
CA ARG A 185 4.45 17.50 -9.75
C ARG A 185 5.64 17.91 -10.58
N ASN A 186 6.34 16.94 -11.17
CA ASN A 186 7.55 17.19 -11.99
C ASN A 186 8.59 18.06 -11.27
N GLY A 187 8.77 17.83 -9.96
CA GLY A 187 9.71 18.58 -9.12
C GLY A 187 9.20 19.93 -8.60
N ILE A 188 8.05 20.41 -9.07
CA ILE A 188 7.47 21.71 -8.70
C ILE A 188 6.35 21.51 -7.70
N GLU A 189 6.37 22.26 -6.60
CA GLU A 189 5.28 22.28 -5.63
C GLU A 189 4.06 23.05 -6.16
N LYS A 190 2.88 22.50 -5.93
CA LYS A 190 1.59 23.09 -6.27
C LYS A 190 0.64 22.95 -5.11
N SER A 191 -0.21 23.95 -4.94
CA SER A 191 -1.32 23.91 -3.99
C SER A 191 -2.62 23.66 -4.74
N ILE A 192 -3.34 22.61 -4.36
CA ILE A 192 -4.65 22.24 -4.89
C ILE A 192 -5.65 22.35 -3.75
N GLN A 193 -6.69 23.15 -3.94
CA GLN A 193 -7.79 23.24 -2.98
C GLN A 193 -8.93 22.33 -3.41
N ILE A 194 -9.45 21.56 -2.47
CA ILE A 194 -10.61 20.71 -2.67
C ILE A 194 -11.73 21.14 -1.73
N GLU A 195 -12.98 20.93 -2.14
CA GLU A 195 -14.13 21.14 -1.25
C GLU A 195 -14.32 19.93 -0.35
N ASN A 196 -14.42 20.19 0.96
CA ASN A 196 -14.78 19.22 1.99
C ASN A 196 -16.31 19.05 1.98
N ASN A 197 -16.86 18.59 0.86
CA ASN A 197 -18.27 18.19 0.75
C ASN A 197 -18.48 16.79 1.35
N LEU A 198 -17.79 16.48 2.45
CA LEU A 198 -17.64 15.15 3.03
C LEU A 198 -18.79 14.78 3.99
N ASN A 199 -20.00 15.27 3.73
CA ASN A 199 -21.21 14.94 4.50
C ASN A 199 -22.08 13.91 3.78
#